data_AF-A0ABD1PK36-F1
#
_entry.id   AF-A0ABD1PK36-F1
#
_cell.length_a   1.000
_cell.length_b   1.000
_cell.length_c   1.000
_cell.angle_alpha   90.00
_cell.angle_beta   90.00
_cell.angle_gamma   90.00
#
_symmetry.space_group_name_H-M   'P 1'
#
loop_
_entity.id
_entity.type
_entity.pdbx_description
1 polymer ?
#
loop_
_entity_poly.entity_id
_entity_poly.type
_entity_poly.pdbx_seq_one_letter_code
_entity_poly.pdbx_strand_id
1 'polypeptide(L)'
;MEFSIRGLNFTAVLYLFTLISIFLPYAHVNALEVVDVENYVVEVTPIHVKSVPSKGIVLCERVQVSGLSRLKLGSYSNAQRVSLAPSVVIPERLHKKIHICFHKNSSLGLCECEKDNWKILQNGMWSSVISPYEDRYIDVKFVGDFTGSVTVSVELGQA
;
A
#
# COMPACT_ATOMS: atom_id res chain seq x y z
N MET A 1 28.73 -34.20 35.30
CA MET A 1 28.99 -32.91 35.95
C MET A 1 27.65 -32.21 36.07
N GLU A 2 27.01 -32.32 37.23
CA GLU A 2 25.77 -31.61 37.53
C GLU A 2 26.11 -30.33 38.29
N PHE A 3 25.75 -29.18 37.74
CA PHE A 3 25.93 -27.90 38.42
C PHE A 3 24.78 -27.69 39.41
N SER A 4 25.07 -27.97 40.67
CA SER A 4 24.21 -27.68 41.83
C SER A 4 24.28 -26.18 42.16
N ILE A 5 23.24 -25.42 41.80
CA ILE A 5 23.06 -24.04 42.26
C ILE A 5 22.37 -24.08 43.63
N ARG A 6 23.11 -24.45 44.68
CA ARG A 6 22.68 -24.25 46.06
C ARG A 6 23.31 -22.97 46.59
N GLY A 7 22.49 -21.96 46.84
CA GLY A 7 22.90 -20.81 47.66
C GLY A 7 22.76 -19.42 47.04
N LEU A 8 21.91 -19.22 46.03
CA LEU A 8 21.56 -17.86 45.61
C LEU A 8 20.57 -17.28 46.61
N ASN A 9 21.07 -16.45 47.54
CA ASN A 9 20.24 -15.70 48.48
C ASN A 9 19.17 -14.92 47.71
N PHE A 10 17.90 -15.29 47.89
CA PHE A 10 16.77 -14.70 47.17
C PHE A 10 16.73 -13.17 47.25
N THR A 11 17.20 -12.63 48.38
CA THR A 11 17.38 -11.19 48.62
C THR A 11 18.44 -10.55 47.72
N ALA A 12 19.56 -11.25 47.48
CA ALA A 12 20.62 -10.78 46.58
C ALA A 12 20.18 -10.79 45.11
N VAL A 13 19.36 -11.78 44.73
CA VAL A 13 18.75 -11.86 43.40
C VAL A 13 17.78 -10.70 43.19
N LEU A 14 16.92 -10.42 44.17
CA LEU A 14 16.00 -9.27 44.11
C LEU A 14 16.77 -7.95 44.00
N TYR A 15 17.85 -7.79 44.78
CA TYR A 15 18.68 -6.59 44.76
C TYR A 15 19.35 -6.40 43.40
N LEU A 16 19.83 -7.48 42.78
CA LEU A 16 20.42 -7.46 41.45
C LEU A 16 19.38 -7.05 40.39
N PHE A 17 18.15 -7.55 40.45
CA PHE A 17 17.06 -7.12 39.56
C PHE A 17 16.69 -5.65 39.74
N THR A 18 16.70 -5.13 40.98
CA THR A 18 16.46 -3.69 41.22
C THR A 18 17.59 -2.82 40.69
N LEU A 19 18.84 -3.25 40.82
CA LEU A 19 19.99 -2.52 40.25
C LEU A 19 19.95 -2.50 38.72
N ILE A 20 19.64 -3.63 38.07
CA ILE A 20 19.50 -3.70 36.61
C ILE A 20 18.39 -2.77 36.10
N SER A 21 17.31 -2.61 36.88
CA SER A 21 16.21 -1.69 36.54
C SER A 21 16.62 -0.21 36.61
N ILE A 22 17.60 0.13 37.44
CA ILE A 22 18.12 1.51 37.61
C ILE A 22 19.18 1.84 36.54
N PHE A 23 19.92 0.84 36.05
CA PHE A 23 20.96 1.02 35.02
C PHE A 23 20.47 0.86 33.57
N LEU A 24 19.18 0.64 33.34
CA LEU A 24 18.64 0.81 31.99
C LEU A 24 18.79 2.29 31.62
N PRO A 25 19.60 2.65 30.59
CA PRO A 25 19.53 3.99 30.07
C PRO A 25 18.08 4.21 29.65
N TYR A 26 17.43 5.18 30.27
CA TYR A 26 16.18 5.73 29.79
C TYR A 26 16.51 6.27 28.40
N ALA A 27 16.35 5.41 27.40
CA ALA A 27 16.44 5.79 26.01
C ALA A 27 15.32 6.81 25.86
N HIS A 28 15.72 8.08 25.88
CA HIS A 28 14.85 9.19 25.60
C HIS A 28 14.28 8.87 24.22
N VAL A 29 13.04 8.39 24.21
CA VAL A 29 12.27 8.20 22.99
C VAL A 29 12.12 9.61 22.45
N ASN A 30 13.06 10.00 21.60
CA ASN A 30 12.96 11.23 20.84
C ASN A 30 11.61 11.14 20.15
N ALA A 31 10.77 12.13 20.43
CA ALA A 31 9.49 12.29 19.78
C ALA A 31 9.71 12.06 18.29
N LEU A 32 9.13 10.97 17.79
CA LEU A 32 9.12 10.68 16.36
C LEU A 32 8.55 11.93 15.72
N GLU A 33 9.38 12.67 15.00
CA GLU A 33 8.94 13.74 14.13
C GLU A 33 7.91 13.09 13.21
N VAL A 34 6.63 13.39 13.45
CA VAL A 34 5.52 12.92 12.62
C VAL A 34 5.68 13.68 11.31
N VAL A 35 6.58 13.16 10.47
CA VAL A 35 6.71 13.52 9.07
C VAL A 35 5.32 13.37 8.50
N ASP A 36 4.80 14.49 8.00
CA ASP A 36 3.50 14.63 7.37
C ASP A 36 3.24 13.36 6.55
N VAL A 37 2.28 12.56 6.99
CA VAL A 37 1.98 11.29 6.33
C VAL A 37 1.17 11.68 5.11
N GLU A 38 1.91 12.12 4.10
CA GLU A 38 1.43 12.97 3.03
C GLU A 38 0.43 12.21 2.15
N ASN A 39 -0.73 12.82 1.93
CA ASN A 39 -1.61 12.41 0.84
C ASN A 39 -0.82 12.60 -0.46
N TYR A 40 -0.70 11.56 -1.28
CA TYR A 40 0.11 11.64 -2.50
C TYR A 40 -0.68 11.28 -3.74
N VAL A 41 -0.24 11.85 -4.87
CA VAL A 41 -0.90 11.72 -6.16
C VAL A 41 0.15 11.29 -7.18
N VAL A 42 -0.18 10.25 -7.95
CA VAL A 42 0.66 9.72 -9.03
C VAL A 42 -0.10 9.87 -10.33
N GLU A 43 0.48 10.56 -11.30
CA GLU A 43 -0.02 10.57 -12.67
C GLU A 43 0.59 9.40 -13.45
N VAL A 44 -0.26 8.70 -14.18
CA VAL A 44 0.05 7.39 -14.74
C VAL A 44 -0.29 7.41 -16.22
N THR A 45 0.73 7.29 -17.07
CA THR A 45 0.55 7.26 -18.53
C THR A 45 0.73 5.83 -19.04
N PRO A 46 -0.23 5.29 -19.82
CA PRO A 46 -0.17 3.91 -20.26
C PRO A 46 0.98 3.59 -21.22
N ILE A 47 1.66 2.46 -21.01
CA ILE A 47 2.64 1.90 -21.94
C ILE A 47 1.97 0.95 -22.94
N HIS A 48 2.42 1.00 -24.19
CA HIS A 48 1.92 0.12 -25.26
C HIS A 48 2.39 -1.32 -25.06
N VAL A 49 1.44 -2.25 -24.92
CA VAL A 49 1.71 -3.69 -24.87
C VAL A 49 0.99 -4.36 -26.04
N LYS A 50 1.75 -5.03 -26.91
CA LYS A 50 1.14 -5.79 -28.01
C LYS A 50 0.39 -6.98 -27.40
N SER A 51 -0.93 -6.98 -27.53
CA SER A 51 -1.73 -8.15 -27.15
C SER A 51 -1.75 -9.19 -28.28
N VAL A 52 -2.11 -10.43 -27.95
CA VAL A 52 -2.25 -11.52 -28.92
C VAL A 52 -3.16 -11.07 -30.08
N PRO A 53 -2.86 -11.44 -31.35
CA PRO A 53 -3.51 -10.92 -32.56
C PRO A 53 -5.05 -10.89 -32.60
N SER A 54 -5.73 -11.61 -31.71
CA SER A 54 -7.19 -11.65 -31.60
C SER A 54 -7.83 -10.60 -30.68
N LYS A 55 -7.07 -9.80 -29.92
CA LYS A 55 -7.61 -8.90 -28.87
C LYS A 55 -7.29 -7.39 -29.01
N GLY A 56 -6.68 -6.96 -30.12
CA GLY A 56 -6.40 -5.54 -30.39
C GLY A 56 -5.23 -4.95 -29.60
N ILE A 57 -4.99 -3.64 -29.69
CA ILE A 57 -3.94 -2.95 -28.93
C ILE A 57 -4.41 -2.80 -27.48
N VAL A 58 -3.56 -3.18 -26.53
CA VAL A 58 -3.82 -3.05 -25.09
C VAL A 58 -2.72 -2.19 -24.50
N LEU A 59 -3.08 -1.14 -23.79
CA LEU A 59 -2.12 -0.35 -23.03
C LEU A 59 -2.23 -0.69 -21.55
N CYS A 60 -1.10 -0.71 -20.86
CA CYS A 60 -1.03 -1.20 -19.50
C CYS A 60 -0.03 -0.42 -18.67
N GLU A 61 -0.38 -0.24 -17.39
CA GLU A 61 0.48 0.42 -16.42
C GLU A 61 0.22 -0.12 -15.01
N ARG A 62 1.25 -0.11 -14.15
CA ARG A 62 1.19 -0.60 -12.77
C ARG A 62 1.64 0.47 -11.81
N VAL A 63 0.83 0.73 -10.79
CA VAL A 63 1.15 1.64 -9.70
C VAL A 63 1.29 0.84 -8.41
N GLN A 64 2.40 1.04 -7.70
CA GLN A 64 2.57 0.56 -6.34
C GLN A 64 2.03 1.59 -5.35
N VAL A 65 1.15 1.15 -4.47
CA VAL A 65 0.71 1.88 -3.29
C VAL A 65 1.46 1.31 -2.09
N SER A 66 2.48 2.03 -1.64
CA SER A 66 3.33 1.59 -0.55
C SER A 66 2.60 1.67 0.78
N GLY A 67 2.68 0.60 1.55
CA GLY A 67 2.20 0.54 2.91
C GLY A 67 3.00 1.45 3.83
N LEU A 68 2.32 1.94 4.86
CA LEU A 68 2.86 2.80 5.89
C LEU A 68 3.18 1.98 7.13
N SER A 69 4.28 2.32 7.80
CA SER A 69 4.64 1.69 9.07
C SER A 69 3.62 2.04 10.17
N ARG A 70 3.22 1.05 10.97
CA ARG A 70 2.37 1.25 12.15
C ARG A 70 2.97 2.24 13.14
N LEU A 71 4.30 2.23 13.28
CA LEU A 71 5.01 3.16 14.14
C LEU A 71 4.93 4.60 13.61
N LYS A 72 4.95 4.77 12.27
CA LYS A 72 4.85 6.08 11.62
C LYS A 72 3.46 6.69 11.78
N LEU A 73 2.41 5.86 11.71
CA LEU A 73 1.02 6.31 11.80
C LEU A 73 0.51 6.51 13.24
N GLY A 74 1.21 6.00 14.25
CA GLY A 74 0.86 6.18 15.67
C GLY A 74 -0.46 5.55 16.13
N SER A 75 -1.24 4.94 15.23
CA SER A 75 -2.52 4.30 15.50
C SER A 75 -2.68 3.02 14.68
N TYR A 76 -3.40 2.04 15.26
CA TYR A 76 -3.76 0.76 14.65
C TYR A 76 -5.09 0.80 13.86
N SER A 77 -5.89 1.85 14.06
CA SER A 77 -7.21 2.05 13.44
C SER A 77 -7.16 3.15 12.37
N ASN A 78 -6.21 3.03 11.44
CA ASN A 78 -6.16 3.91 10.28
C ASN A 78 -6.63 3.19 9.02
N ALA A 79 -7.17 3.96 8.09
CA ALA A 79 -7.55 3.53 6.76
C ALA A 79 -6.94 4.46 5.72
N GLN A 80 -6.77 3.96 4.51
CA GLN A 80 -6.37 4.76 3.37
C GLN A 80 -7.37 4.57 2.26
N ARG A 81 -7.80 5.67 1.65
CA ARG A 81 -8.61 5.68 0.44
C ARG A 81 -7.68 5.84 -0.73
N VAL A 82 -7.78 4.90 -1.67
CA VAL A 82 -7.11 5.01 -2.95
C VAL A 82 -8.18 5.27 -4.00
N SER A 83 -7.93 6.21 -4.90
CA SER A 83 -8.81 6.52 -6.00
C SER A 83 -8.09 6.64 -7.33
N LEU A 84 -8.81 6.35 -8.40
CA LEU A 84 -8.34 6.49 -9.77
C LEU A 84 -9.36 7.31 -10.55
N ALA A 85 -8.89 8.36 -11.22
CA ALA A 85 -9.69 9.20 -12.11
C ALA A 85 -8.96 9.40 -13.46
N PRO A 86 -9.64 9.25 -14.62
CA PRO A 86 -9.09 9.61 -15.91
C PRO A 86 -8.88 11.12 -16.04
N SER A 87 -7.89 11.54 -16.82
CA SER A 87 -7.74 12.94 -17.16
C SER A 87 -8.92 13.47 -17.99
N VAL A 88 -9.15 14.79 -17.96
CA VAL A 88 -10.24 15.47 -18.69
C VAL A 88 -10.19 15.21 -20.20
N VAL A 89 -9.03 14.83 -20.73
CA VAL A 89 -8.82 14.49 -22.14
C VAL A 89 -9.52 13.18 -22.52
N ILE A 90 -9.75 12.26 -21.57
CA ILE A 90 -10.38 10.97 -21.83
C ILE A 90 -11.91 11.11 -21.74
N PRO A 91 -12.64 11.01 -22.87
CA PRO A 91 -14.09 11.17 -22.87
C PRO A 91 -14.79 10.04 -22.12
N GLU A 92 -15.91 10.37 -21.47
CA GLU A 92 -16.68 9.47 -20.59
C GLU A 92 -17.07 8.13 -21.26
N ARG A 93 -17.38 8.17 -22.57
CA ARG A 93 -17.68 6.98 -23.37
C ARG A 93 -16.58 5.91 -23.37
N LEU A 94 -15.33 6.30 -23.10
CA LEU A 94 -14.16 5.42 -23.04
C LEU A 94 -13.86 4.94 -21.61
N HIS A 95 -14.48 5.49 -20.57
CA HIS A 95 -14.21 5.06 -19.18
C HIS A 95 -14.51 3.57 -18.98
N LYS A 96 -15.57 3.05 -19.62
CA LYS A 96 -15.90 1.61 -19.61
C LYS A 96 -14.86 0.69 -20.25
N LYS A 97 -13.88 1.25 -20.95
CA LYS A 97 -12.75 0.51 -21.57
C LYS A 97 -11.47 0.60 -20.71
N ILE A 98 -11.53 1.29 -19.58
CA ILE A 98 -10.48 1.32 -18.56
C ILE A 98 -10.84 0.27 -17.51
N HIS A 99 -9.96 -0.72 -17.38
CA HIS A 99 -10.12 -1.82 -16.45
C HIS A 99 -9.06 -1.68 -15.36
N ILE A 100 -9.46 -1.94 -14.12
CA ILE A 100 -8.67 -1.74 -12.92
C ILE A 100 -8.60 -3.07 -12.20
N CYS A 101 -7.39 -3.53 -11.88
CA CYS A 101 -7.18 -4.65 -10.98
C CYS A 101 -6.47 -4.13 -9.74
N PHE A 102 -7.07 -4.33 -8.57
CA PHE A 102 -6.49 -3.93 -7.31
C PHE A 102 -6.17 -5.16 -6.48
N HIS A 103 -4.89 -5.38 -6.19
CA HIS A 103 -4.41 -6.65 -5.66
C HIS A 103 -3.18 -6.49 -4.73
N LYS A 104 -2.85 -7.57 -4.00
CA LYS A 104 -1.54 -7.72 -3.37
C LYS A 104 -0.51 -8.13 -4.44
N ASN A 105 0.79 -8.17 -4.15
CA ASN A 105 1.81 -8.60 -5.12
C ASN A 105 1.67 -10.09 -5.54
N SER A 106 0.60 -10.42 -6.26
CA SER A 106 0.12 -11.77 -6.56
C SER A 106 -0.30 -11.94 -8.01
N SER A 107 -0.13 -10.91 -8.86
CA SER A 107 -0.35 -11.03 -10.30
C SER A 107 0.75 -11.84 -10.97
N LEU A 108 0.43 -12.61 -12.01
CA LEU A 108 1.41 -13.35 -12.82
C LEU A 108 2.35 -12.42 -13.64
N GLY A 109 1.90 -11.19 -13.90
CA GLY A 109 2.61 -10.16 -14.67
C GLY A 109 1.79 -8.87 -14.77
N LEU A 110 2.33 -7.86 -15.45
CA LEU A 110 1.63 -6.59 -15.72
C LEU A 110 0.34 -6.86 -16.52
N CYS A 111 -0.81 -6.43 -16.00
CA CYS A 111 -2.12 -6.65 -16.62
C CYS A 111 -2.54 -8.13 -16.79
N GLU A 112 -1.94 -9.03 -16.02
CA GLU A 112 -2.26 -10.46 -16.05
C GLU A 112 -3.10 -10.92 -14.85
N CYS A 113 -3.86 -10.00 -14.23
CA CYS A 113 -4.85 -10.42 -13.24
C CYS A 113 -5.89 -11.38 -13.82
N GLU A 114 -6.37 -12.29 -12.97
CA GLU A 114 -7.48 -13.18 -13.30
C GLU A 114 -8.72 -12.39 -13.74
N LYS A 115 -9.53 -13.01 -14.60
CA LYS A 115 -10.66 -12.34 -15.28
C LYS A 115 -11.62 -11.66 -14.31
N ASP A 116 -11.91 -12.29 -13.17
CA ASP A 116 -12.92 -11.82 -12.21
C ASP A 116 -12.39 -10.72 -11.26
N ASN A 117 -11.08 -10.54 -11.21
CA ASN A 117 -10.42 -9.49 -10.42
C ASN A 117 -10.41 -8.13 -11.14
N TRP A 118 -10.69 -8.11 -12.44
CA TRP A 118 -10.82 -6.87 -13.19
C TRP A 118 -12.15 -6.18 -12.89
N LYS A 119 -12.08 -4.89 -12.55
CA LYS A 119 -13.22 -3.99 -12.44
C LYS A 119 -13.20 -3.01 -13.60
N ILE A 120 -14.37 -2.63 -14.08
CA ILE A 120 -14.51 -1.61 -15.12
C ILE A 120 -14.69 -0.26 -14.41
N LEU A 121 -14.01 0.77 -14.89
CA LEU A 121 -14.24 2.13 -14.39
C LEU A 121 -15.65 2.59 -14.77
N GLN A 122 -16.45 2.89 -13.77
CA GLN A 122 -17.82 3.40 -13.91
C GLN A 122 -17.88 4.83 -13.35
N ASN A 123 -18.72 5.68 -13.94
CA ASN A 123 -19.02 7.03 -13.45
C ASN A 123 -17.78 7.95 -13.28
N GLY A 124 -16.74 7.75 -14.10
CA GLY A 124 -15.56 8.64 -14.14
C GLY A 124 -14.56 8.51 -12.99
N MET A 125 -14.82 7.70 -11.97
CA MET A 125 -13.89 7.50 -10.86
C MET A 125 -14.06 6.14 -10.20
N TRP A 126 -12.95 5.55 -9.80
CA TRP A 126 -12.92 4.36 -8.94
C TRP A 126 -12.30 4.74 -7.61
N SER A 127 -12.79 4.15 -6.50
CA SER A 127 -12.11 4.25 -5.22
C SER A 127 -12.28 2.98 -4.39
N SER A 128 -11.33 2.77 -3.48
CA SER A 128 -11.34 1.66 -2.53
C SER A 128 -10.72 2.12 -1.20
N VAL A 129 -11.24 1.60 -0.09
CA VAL A 129 -10.70 1.84 1.25
C VAL A 129 -9.93 0.61 1.68
N ILE A 130 -8.70 0.82 2.14
CA ILE A 130 -7.73 -0.24 2.44
C ILE A 130 -7.07 -0.01 3.78
N SER A 131 -6.51 -1.09 4.34
CA SER A 131 -5.54 -0.99 5.42
C SER A 131 -4.30 -0.25 4.89
N PRO A 132 -3.81 0.80 5.58
CA PRO A 132 -2.67 1.58 5.15
C PRO A 132 -1.35 0.82 5.32
N TYR A 133 -1.34 -0.33 6.00
CA TYR A 133 -0.11 -0.99 6.44
C TYR A 133 0.45 -2.02 5.46
N GLU A 134 -0.28 -2.35 4.40
CA GLU A 134 0.15 -3.35 3.42
C GLU A 134 0.41 -2.70 2.06
N ASP A 135 1.49 -3.13 1.40
CA ASP A 135 1.73 -2.78 0.00
C ASP A 135 0.63 -3.34 -0.89
N ARG A 136 0.20 -2.51 -1.85
CA ARG A 136 -0.82 -2.86 -2.83
C ARG A 136 -0.40 -2.43 -4.22
N TYR A 137 -0.97 -3.09 -5.21
CA TYR A 137 -0.71 -2.80 -6.62
C TYR A 137 -2.01 -2.53 -7.34
N ILE A 138 -1.98 -1.54 -8.21
CA ILE A 138 -3.06 -1.17 -9.12
C ILE A 138 -2.54 -1.39 -10.53
N ASP A 139 -3.09 -2.39 -11.22
CA ASP A 139 -2.92 -2.52 -12.66
C ASP A 139 -4.05 -1.82 -13.38
N VAL A 140 -3.69 -0.95 -14.32
CA VAL A 140 -4.64 -0.24 -15.18
C VAL A 140 -4.46 -0.73 -16.60
N LYS A 141 -5.56 -1.25 -17.18
CA LYS A 141 -5.61 -1.78 -18.53
C LYS A 141 -6.57 -0.97 -19.39
N PHE A 142 -6.06 -0.49 -20.50
CA PHE A 142 -6.79 0.27 -21.50
C PHE A 142 -7.02 -0.60 -22.73
N VAL A 143 -8.29 -0.78 -23.11
CA VAL A 143 -8.67 -1.62 -24.26
C VAL A 143 -8.96 -0.75 -25.50
N GLY A 144 -8.04 -0.77 -26.47
CA GLY A 144 -8.09 0.06 -27.68
C GLY A 144 -7.21 1.31 -27.59
N ASP A 145 -7.45 2.27 -28.47
CA ASP A 145 -6.62 3.48 -28.56
C ASP A 145 -7.07 4.53 -27.52
N PHE A 146 -6.12 4.98 -26.72
CA PHE A 146 -6.32 6.01 -25.71
C PHE A 146 -5.25 7.09 -25.83
N THR A 147 -5.68 8.32 -25.61
CA THR A 147 -4.81 9.48 -25.44
C THR A 147 -5.12 10.09 -24.09
N GLY A 148 -4.12 10.15 -23.20
CA GLY A 148 -4.28 10.70 -21.86
C GLY A 148 -3.69 9.79 -20.80
N SER A 149 -3.84 10.23 -19.56
CA SER A 149 -3.33 9.59 -18.35
C SER A 149 -4.49 9.31 -17.39
N VAL A 150 -4.22 8.48 -16.39
CA VAL A 150 -5.07 8.36 -15.21
C VAL A 150 -4.30 8.88 -14.01
N THR A 151 -5.00 9.52 -13.10
CA THR A 151 -4.45 9.99 -11.84
C THR A 151 -4.85 9.03 -10.75
N VAL A 152 -3.87 8.53 -10.00
CA VAL A 152 -4.07 7.74 -8.79
C VAL A 152 -3.79 8.65 -7.60
N SER A 153 -4.78 8.80 -6.73
CA SER A 153 -4.68 9.61 -5.51
C SER A 153 -4.85 8.73 -4.29
N VAL A 154 -4.09 9.04 -3.26
CA VAL A 154 -4.04 8.28 -2.03
C VAL A 154 -4.23 9.22 -0.85
N GLU A 155 -5.30 9.00 -0.09
CA GLU A 155 -5.72 9.83 1.02
C GLU A 155 -5.79 9.03 2.32
N LEU A 156 -5.21 9.54 3.40
CA LEU A 156 -5.35 8.94 4.71
C LEU A 156 -6.62 9.41 5.41
N GLY A 157 -7.34 8.47 6.02
CA GLY A 157 -8.49 8.73 6.85
C GLY A 157 -8.38 7.99 8.18
N GLN A 158 -8.82 8.63 9.26
CA GLN A 158 -9.06 7.92 10.52
C GLN A 158 -10.36 7.10 10.38
N ALA A 159 -10.28 5.82 10.74
CA ALA A 159 -11.44 4.92 10.78
C ALA A 159 -12.15 5.00 12.14
#